data_AF-A0A2N3QN11-F1
#
_entry.id   AF-A0A2N3QN11-F1
#
_cell.length_a   1.000
_cell.length_b   1.000
_cell.length_c   1.000
_cell.angle_alpha   90.00
_cell.angle_beta   90.00
_cell.angle_gamma   90.00
#
_symmetry.space_group_name_H-M   'P 1'
#
loop_
_entity.id
_entity.type
_entity.pdbx_description
1 polymer ?
#
loop_
_entity_poly.entity_id
_entity_poly.type
_entity_poly.pdbx_seq_one_letter_code
_entity_poly.pdbx_strand_id
1 'polypeptide(L)'
;IILYHYKNTFSFEIKDGWVATPSIAGAQTLFRTILSRESNKYGVVSESALTKFTSTNVRSVSLEILKEWLQYSGAAFYKEHIILKPSKNAMILAVLSIEQRPMSVEEIAVAIQTDANIASLSNVLSSNPETVRLNKDDWGLREWGKKPYVSIRQLIYDKIQSNGGAMDKRRLIDELVDEYSLNIKTVHHYCNMPLFRTVKGVISITDGVTDPLLHLLDEKRLEYLDLRDRGGSLWVIGGSELGDVMNELRTKGFVFRYRAEGGRATKGRAAWWWKPQPYL
;
A
#
# COMPACT_ATOMS: atom_id res chain seq x y z
N ILE A 1 -22.59 11.77 45.71
CA ILE A 1 -23.76 12.64 45.46
C ILE A 1 -25.00 11.78 45.69
N ILE A 2 -25.82 12.09 46.70
CA ILE A 2 -27.06 11.34 46.98
C ILE A 2 -28.19 12.01 46.16
N LEU A 3 -28.69 11.32 45.13
CA LEU A 3 -29.72 11.81 44.20
C LEU A 3 -31.11 11.31 44.62
N TYR A 4 -31.64 11.83 45.73
CA TYR A 4 -32.90 11.35 46.34
C TYR A 4 -34.18 11.85 45.62
N HIS A 5 -34.09 12.79 44.68
CA HIS A 5 -35.29 13.52 44.18
C HIS A 5 -35.44 13.68 42.66
N TYR A 6 -34.87 12.81 41.83
CA TYR A 6 -35.19 12.82 40.40
C TYR A 6 -36.16 11.69 40.03
N LYS A 7 -37.42 12.05 39.77
CA LYS A 7 -38.49 11.20 39.19
C LYS A 7 -38.27 10.85 37.70
N ASN A 8 -37.10 11.16 37.14
CA ASN A 8 -36.62 10.63 35.86
C ASN A 8 -35.34 9.86 36.14
N THR A 9 -35.31 8.59 35.76
CA THR A 9 -34.26 7.62 36.06
C THR A 9 -32.91 8.09 35.53
N PHE A 10 -32.13 8.78 36.37
CA PHE A 10 -30.75 9.13 36.04
C PHE A 10 -29.94 7.83 36.03
N SER A 11 -29.65 7.31 34.85
CA SER A 11 -28.81 6.11 34.69
C SER A 11 -27.33 6.51 34.62
N PHE A 12 -26.50 5.72 35.28
CA PHE A 12 -25.05 5.80 35.17
C PHE A 12 -24.47 4.39 35.34
N GLU A 13 -23.26 4.19 34.84
CA GLU A 13 -22.51 2.95 34.95
C GLU A 13 -21.13 3.26 35.54
N ILE A 14 -20.67 2.41 36.46
CA ILE A 14 -19.30 2.40 36.96
C ILE A 14 -18.64 1.11 36.51
N LYS A 15 -17.54 1.20 35.76
CA LYS A 15 -16.82 0.04 35.23
C LYS A 15 -15.35 0.39 34.99
N ASP A 16 -14.44 -0.52 35.36
CA ASP A 16 -13.00 -0.41 35.11
C ASP A 16 -12.38 0.94 35.56
N GLY A 17 -12.86 1.48 36.69
CA GLY A 17 -12.40 2.77 37.24
C GLY A 17 -13.07 4.01 36.62
N TRP A 18 -13.93 3.83 35.62
CA TRP A 18 -14.67 4.91 34.96
C TRP A 18 -16.10 5.03 35.48
N VAL A 19 -16.62 6.26 35.47
CA VAL A 19 -18.04 6.56 35.68
C VAL A 19 -18.60 7.32 34.48
N ALA A 20 -19.70 6.84 33.91
CA ALA A 20 -20.30 7.42 32.72
C ALA A 20 -21.84 7.43 32.80
N THR A 21 -22.47 8.41 32.14
CA THR A 21 -23.93 8.48 31.96
C THR A 21 -24.28 8.55 30.47
N PRO A 22 -25.35 7.86 30.00
CA PRO A 22 -26.16 6.91 30.76
C PRO A 22 -25.46 5.57 31.04
N SER A 23 -24.42 5.25 30.27
CA SER A 23 -23.59 4.05 30.37
C SER A 23 -22.21 4.32 29.78
N ILE A 24 -21.25 3.43 30.02
CA ILE A 24 -19.90 3.47 29.42
C ILE A 24 -20.00 3.44 27.90
N ALA A 25 -20.78 2.51 27.35
CA ALA A 25 -20.99 2.39 25.90
C ALA A 25 -21.64 3.66 25.30
N GLY A 26 -22.56 4.29 26.06
CA GLY A 26 -23.17 5.56 25.69
C GLY A 26 -22.15 6.69 25.61
N ALA A 27 -21.29 6.84 26.62
CA ALA A 27 -20.22 7.83 26.63
C ALA A 27 -19.18 7.59 25.53
N GLN A 28 -18.77 6.34 25.30
CA GLN A 28 -17.87 5.98 24.19
C GLN A 28 -18.46 6.37 22.84
N THR A 29 -19.76 6.12 22.65
CA THR A 29 -20.47 6.50 21.41
C THR A 29 -20.57 8.01 21.25
N LEU A 30 -20.82 8.75 22.34
CA LEU A 30 -20.84 10.20 22.34
C LEU A 30 -19.48 10.79 21.92
N PHE A 31 -18.39 10.38 22.59
CA PHE A 31 -17.04 10.85 22.28
C PHE A 31 -16.65 10.56 20.84
N ARG A 32 -16.89 9.32 20.40
CA ARG A 32 -16.64 8.92 19.01
C ARG A 32 -17.44 9.77 18.03
N THR A 33 -18.71 10.03 18.30
CA THR A 33 -19.55 10.86 17.42
C THR A 33 -19.04 12.30 17.34
N ILE A 34 -18.62 12.88 18.47
CA ILE A 34 -18.08 14.25 18.51
C ILE A 34 -16.75 14.32 17.75
N LEU A 35 -15.84 13.36 18.00
CA LEU A 35 -14.51 13.37 17.38
C LEU A 35 -14.55 12.97 15.90
N SER A 36 -15.49 12.13 15.46
CA SER A 36 -15.65 11.79 14.03
C SER A 36 -16.01 13.00 13.16
N ARG A 37 -16.53 14.09 13.73
CA ARG A 37 -16.77 15.34 12.99
C ARG A 37 -15.49 16.12 12.73
N GLU A 38 -14.46 15.89 13.53
CA GLU A 38 -13.13 16.50 13.42
C GLU A 38 -12.13 15.59 12.70
N SER A 39 -12.53 14.34 12.39
CA SER A 39 -11.64 13.38 11.77
C SER A 39 -11.55 13.58 10.27
N ASN A 40 -10.36 13.36 9.71
CA ASN A 40 -10.21 13.24 8.27
C ASN A 40 -10.82 11.93 7.73
N LYS A 41 -10.75 11.72 6.41
CA LYS A 41 -11.26 10.50 5.73
C LYS A 41 -10.74 9.19 6.33
N TYR A 42 -9.56 9.21 6.95
CA TYR A 42 -8.90 8.04 7.52
C TYR A 42 -9.15 7.87 9.02
N GLY A 43 -10.07 8.64 9.60
CA GLY A 43 -10.43 8.55 11.01
C GLY A 43 -9.37 9.13 11.95
N VAL A 44 -8.47 9.97 11.43
CA VAL A 44 -7.43 10.66 12.17
C VAL A 44 -7.95 11.98 12.70
N VAL A 45 -7.76 12.23 13.99
CA VAL A 45 -8.09 13.47 14.68
C VAL A 45 -6.83 14.05 15.30
N SER A 46 -6.57 15.35 15.15
CA SER A 46 -5.48 16.02 15.86
C SER A 46 -5.76 16.06 17.36
N GLU A 47 -4.75 15.87 18.19
CA GLU A 47 -4.85 16.00 19.65
C GLU A 47 -5.35 17.39 20.09
N SER A 48 -5.08 18.42 19.29
CA SER A 48 -5.61 19.78 19.50
C SER A 48 -7.15 19.81 19.60
N ALA A 49 -7.86 18.87 18.96
CA ALA A 49 -9.31 18.75 19.06
C ALA A 49 -9.79 18.38 20.48
N LEU A 50 -8.89 17.90 21.36
CA LEU A 50 -9.22 17.60 22.75
C LEU A 50 -9.32 18.83 23.65
N THR A 51 -8.76 19.97 23.23
CA THR A 51 -8.75 21.21 24.02
C THR A 51 -10.15 21.72 24.38
N LYS A 52 -11.17 21.44 23.55
CA LYS A 52 -12.57 21.77 23.84
C LYS A 52 -13.14 21.05 25.07
N PHE A 53 -12.55 19.92 25.45
CA PHE A 53 -12.95 19.16 26.64
C PHE A 53 -12.16 19.55 27.90
N THR A 54 -10.97 20.13 27.74
CA THR A 54 -10.11 20.53 28.87
C THR A 54 -10.43 21.92 29.41
N SER A 55 -10.99 22.82 28.59
CA SER A 55 -11.10 24.25 28.89
C SER A 55 -12.48 24.72 29.40
N THR A 56 -13.36 23.82 29.85
CA THR A 56 -14.71 24.21 30.31
C THR A 56 -14.75 24.54 31.81
N ASN A 57 -15.43 25.65 32.13
CA ASN A 57 -15.45 26.40 33.41
C ASN A 57 -15.92 25.66 34.68
N VAL A 58 -16.12 24.34 34.68
CA VAL A 58 -16.76 23.64 35.82
C VAL A 58 -15.91 22.51 36.43
N ARG A 59 -14.86 22.05 35.74
CA ARG A 59 -13.75 21.20 36.22
C ARG A 59 -12.97 20.78 34.98
N SER A 60 -11.79 21.33 34.77
CA SER A 60 -10.92 20.91 33.69
C SER A 60 -10.53 19.44 33.91
N VAL A 61 -10.90 18.57 32.99
CA VAL A 61 -10.33 17.21 32.92
C VAL A 61 -8.93 17.37 32.33
N SER A 62 -7.92 16.74 32.92
CA SER A 62 -6.57 16.80 32.35
C SER A 62 -6.54 16.09 30.99
N LEU A 63 -5.65 16.55 30.11
CA LEU A 63 -5.44 15.92 28.80
C LEU A 63 -5.07 14.43 28.95
N GLU A 64 -4.36 14.08 30.01
CA GLU A 64 -3.98 12.70 30.33
C GLU A 64 -5.20 11.81 30.55
N ILE A 65 -6.15 12.23 31.40
CA ILE A 65 -7.37 11.47 31.67
C ILE A 65 -8.21 11.30 30.40
N LEU A 66 -8.23 12.30 29.51
CA LEU A 66 -8.91 12.18 28.22
C LEU A 66 -8.24 11.14 27.31
N LYS A 67 -6.91 11.09 27.29
CA LYS A 67 -6.16 10.09 26.52
C LYS A 67 -6.41 8.69 27.06
N GLU A 68 -6.36 8.51 28.38
CA GLU A 68 -6.70 7.25 29.06
C GLU A 68 -8.13 6.79 28.71
N TRP A 69 -9.10 7.71 28.76
CA TRP A 69 -10.49 7.41 28.38
C TRP A 69 -10.61 6.96 26.92
N LEU A 70 -9.91 7.64 26.00
CA LEU A 70 -9.94 7.30 24.57
C LEU A 70 -9.25 5.97 24.29
N GLN A 71 -8.15 5.67 24.98
CA GLN A 71 -7.49 4.37 24.91
C GLN A 71 -8.43 3.26 25.44
N TYR A 72 -9.08 3.49 26.58
CA TYR A 72 -10.10 2.60 27.12
C TYR A 72 -11.29 2.41 26.16
N SER A 73 -11.62 3.46 25.39
CA SER A 73 -12.65 3.44 24.35
C SER A 73 -12.22 2.73 23.05
N GLY A 74 -10.98 2.24 22.99
CA GLY A 74 -10.42 1.50 21.87
C GLY A 74 -9.80 2.37 20.77
N ALA A 75 -9.50 3.64 21.03
CA ALA A 75 -8.72 4.47 20.11
C ALA A 75 -7.22 4.13 20.19
N ALA A 76 -6.50 4.37 19.10
CA ALA A 76 -5.04 4.30 19.08
C ALA A 76 -4.44 5.70 18.94
N PHE A 77 -3.15 5.82 19.27
CA PHE A 77 -2.40 7.07 19.20
C PHE A 77 -1.17 6.89 18.33
N TYR A 78 -0.89 7.91 17.52
CA TYR A 78 0.33 7.98 16.72
C TYR A 78 0.78 9.44 16.60
N LYS A 79 1.97 9.76 17.11
CA LYS A 79 2.41 11.14 17.33
C LYS A 79 1.31 11.94 18.07
N GLU A 80 1.04 13.17 17.66
CA GLU A 80 0.02 14.05 18.25
C GLU A 80 -1.39 13.83 17.64
N HIS A 81 -1.71 12.58 17.30
CA HIS A 81 -2.98 12.24 16.64
C HIS A 81 -3.65 11.01 17.26
N ILE A 82 -4.98 11.03 17.17
CA ILE A 82 -5.90 10.00 17.66
C ILE A 82 -6.50 9.28 16.45
N ILE A 83 -6.56 7.96 16.52
CA ILE A 83 -7.12 7.08 15.49
C ILE A 83 -8.34 6.40 16.10
N LEU A 84 -9.54 6.83 15.70
CA LEU A 84 -10.80 6.53 16.43
C LEU A 84 -11.26 5.08 16.35
N LYS A 85 -10.92 4.37 15.27
CA LYS A 85 -11.28 2.97 15.02
C LYS A 85 -10.08 2.22 14.45
N PRO A 86 -9.05 1.97 15.28
CA PRO A 86 -7.83 1.35 14.81
C PRO A 86 -8.10 -0.10 14.40
N SER A 87 -7.87 -0.37 13.13
CA SER A 87 -7.65 -1.71 12.60
C SER A 87 -6.29 -1.68 11.92
N LYS A 88 -5.68 -2.83 11.63
CA LYS A 88 -4.38 -2.85 10.92
C LYS A 88 -4.41 -1.99 9.64
N ASN A 89 -5.48 -2.09 8.86
CA ASN A 89 -5.63 -1.29 7.64
C ASN A 89 -5.87 0.20 7.92
N ALA A 90 -6.70 0.53 8.92
CA ALA A 90 -6.93 1.93 9.29
C ALA A 90 -5.66 2.58 9.86
N MET A 91 -4.85 1.85 10.61
CA MET A 91 -3.56 2.32 11.13
C MET A 91 -2.59 2.65 9.99
N ILE A 92 -2.49 1.79 8.97
CA ILE A 92 -1.66 2.07 7.77
C ILE A 92 -2.06 3.38 7.11
N LEU A 93 -3.37 3.55 6.83
CA LEU A 93 -3.88 4.74 6.16
C LEU A 93 -3.72 6.00 7.02
N ALA A 94 -3.97 5.87 8.33
CA ALA A 94 -3.79 6.93 9.29
C ALA A 94 -2.32 7.38 9.37
N VAL A 95 -1.38 6.45 9.50
CA VAL A 95 0.07 6.75 9.55
C VAL A 95 0.50 7.47 8.27
N LEU A 96 0.14 6.96 7.09
CA LEU A 96 0.48 7.64 5.82
C LEU A 96 -0.15 9.04 5.76
N SER A 97 -1.38 9.19 6.22
CA SER A 97 -2.08 10.49 6.29
C SER A 97 -1.43 11.47 7.29
N ILE A 98 -0.81 10.97 8.36
CA ILE A 98 -0.13 11.80 9.35
C ILE A 98 1.27 12.19 8.85
N GLU A 99 2.01 11.26 8.25
CA GLU A 99 3.38 11.49 7.79
C GLU A 99 3.46 12.35 6.53
N GLN A 100 2.42 12.35 5.68
CA GLN A 100 2.35 13.16 4.45
C GLN A 100 3.54 12.99 3.50
N ARG A 101 4.20 11.83 3.56
CA ARG A 101 5.31 11.43 2.69
C ARG A 101 5.24 9.93 2.38
N PRO A 102 5.80 9.49 1.24
CA PRO A 102 5.99 8.06 1.01
C PRO A 102 6.77 7.41 2.16
N MET A 103 6.39 6.19 2.51
CA MET A 103 7.03 5.39 3.55
C MET A 103 7.29 3.97 3.05
N SER A 104 8.44 3.43 3.43
CA SER A 104 8.77 2.02 3.21
C SER A 104 7.85 1.09 4.00
N VAL A 105 7.78 -0.17 3.60
CA VAL A 105 6.98 -1.19 4.32
C VAL A 105 7.49 -1.36 5.75
N GLU A 106 8.79 -1.25 5.96
CA GLU A 106 9.47 -1.32 7.25
C GLU A 106 9.10 -0.15 8.15
N GLU A 107 9.16 1.08 7.65
CA GLU A 107 8.75 2.27 8.41
C GLU A 107 7.27 2.17 8.82
N ILE A 108 6.39 1.71 7.93
CA ILE A 108 4.97 1.50 8.24
C ILE A 108 4.81 0.42 9.30
N ALA A 109 5.55 -0.68 9.20
CA ALA A 109 5.47 -1.77 10.17
C ALA A 109 5.85 -1.31 11.59
N VAL A 110 6.93 -0.54 11.70
CA VAL A 110 7.37 0.09 12.95
C VAL A 110 6.31 1.07 13.48
N ALA A 111 5.79 1.93 12.61
CA ALA A 111 4.81 2.96 13.00
C ALA A 111 3.51 2.37 13.55
N ILE A 112 3.02 1.25 12.98
CA ILE A 112 1.80 0.58 13.44
C ILE A 112 2.06 -0.52 14.49
N GLN A 113 3.32 -0.71 14.90
CA GLN A 113 3.76 -1.71 15.89
C GLN A 113 3.23 -3.12 15.59
N THR A 114 3.38 -3.57 14.34
CA THR A 114 2.92 -4.91 13.90
C THR A 114 4.07 -5.90 13.84
N ASP A 115 3.85 -7.11 14.36
CA ASP A 115 4.78 -8.25 14.20
C ASP A 115 4.62 -8.98 12.85
N ALA A 116 3.73 -8.48 11.99
CA ALA A 116 3.51 -9.05 10.67
C ALA A 116 4.79 -8.99 9.83
N ASN A 117 5.10 -10.07 9.11
CA ASN A 117 6.21 -10.05 8.19
C ASN A 117 6.00 -9.03 7.07
N ILE A 118 7.10 -8.45 6.58
CA ILE A 118 7.14 -7.41 5.55
C ILE A 118 6.39 -7.84 4.28
N ALA A 119 6.54 -9.10 3.86
CA ALA A 119 5.88 -9.62 2.66
C ALA A 119 4.34 -9.59 2.77
N SER A 120 3.80 -9.94 3.94
CA SER A 120 2.36 -9.90 4.22
C SER A 120 1.85 -8.46 4.22
N LEU A 121 2.58 -7.54 4.85
CA LEU A 121 2.21 -6.12 4.88
C LEU A 121 2.25 -5.50 3.47
N SER A 122 3.26 -5.83 2.68
CA SER A 122 3.38 -5.42 1.28
C SER A 122 2.20 -5.92 0.42
N ASN A 123 1.72 -7.15 0.66
CA ASN A 123 0.52 -7.68 0.02
C ASN A 123 -0.74 -6.91 0.41
N VAL A 124 -0.90 -6.57 1.70
CA VAL A 124 -2.02 -5.75 2.19
C VAL A 124 -2.02 -4.40 1.49
N LEU A 125 -0.88 -3.69 1.48
CA LEU A 125 -0.68 -2.41 0.80
C LEU A 125 -0.97 -2.51 -0.71
N SER A 126 -0.54 -3.59 -1.36
CA SER A 126 -0.80 -3.81 -2.79
C SER A 126 -2.27 -4.05 -3.11
N SER A 127 -3.01 -4.68 -2.20
CA SER A 127 -4.43 -5.01 -2.38
C SER A 127 -5.38 -3.89 -1.97
N ASN A 128 -4.90 -2.92 -1.19
CA ASN A 128 -5.72 -1.82 -0.69
C ASN A 128 -5.89 -0.73 -1.79
N PRO A 129 -7.13 -0.36 -2.15
CA PRO A 129 -7.40 0.62 -3.20
C PRO A 129 -6.98 2.05 -2.81
N GLU A 130 -6.84 2.37 -1.53
CA GLU A 130 -6.46 3.71 -1.05
C GLU A 130 -4.95 3.93 -1.04
N THR A 131 -4.15 2.86 -1.17
CA THR A 131 -2.69 2.92 -1.21
C THR A 131 -2.17 2.76 -2.62
N VAL A 132 -0.99 3.32 -2.87
CA VAL A 132 -0.29 3.22 -4.13
C VAL A 132 1.22 3.13 -3.87
N ARG A 133 1.89 2.26 -4.61
CA ARG A 133 3.35 2.17 -4.58
C ARG A 133 3.92 3.36 -5.37
N LEU A 134 4.75 4.17 -4.72
CA LEU A 134 5.31 5.40 -5.28
C LEU A 134 6.80 5.28 -5.57
N ASN A 135 7.45 4.28 -5.00
CA ASN A 135 8.81 3.91 -5.33
C ASN A 135 8.98 2.39 -5.21
N LYS A 136 10.21 1.89 -5.34
CA LYS A 136 10.55 0.48 -5.13
C LYS A 136 10.01 -0.01 -3.79
N ASP A 137 10.32 0.60 -2.66
CA ASP A 137 9.82 0.04 -1.39
C ASP A 137 8.79 0.96 -0.71
N ASP A 138 8.56 2.14 -1.30
CA ASP A 138 7.75 3.19 -0.69
C ASP A 138 6.30 3.20 -1.18
N TRP A 139 5.41 3.40 -0.21
CA TRP A 139 3.97 3.47 -0.37
C TRP A 139 3.46 4.84 0.06
N GLY A 140 2.39 5.26 -0.60
CA GLY A 140 1.68 6.48 -0.26
C GLY A 140 0.18 6.31 -0.42
N LEU A 141 -0.54 7.39 -0.12
CA LEU A 141 -1.97 7.46 -0.36
C LEU A 141 -2.25 7.79 -1.82
N ARG A 142 -3.24 7.11 -2.40
CA ARG A 142 -3.65 7.33 -3.79
C ARG A 142 -4.18 8.74 -4.03
N GLU A 143 -4.81 9.35 -3.04
CA GLU A 143 -5.33 10.72 -3.13
C GLU A 143 -4.23 11.78 -3.31
N TRP A 144 -2.96 11.46 -3.04
CA TRP A 144 -1.84 12.36 -3.32
C TRP A 144 -1.63 12.61 -4.82
N GLY A 145 -2.29 11.85 -5.70
CA GLY A 145 -2.28 12.08 -7.15
C GLY A 145 -0.92 11.83 -7.82
N LYS A 146 0.03 11.22 -7.12
CA LYS A 146 1.36 10.89 -7.66
C LYS A 146 1.26 9.68 -8.61
N LYS A 147 2.08 9.70 -9.67
CA LYS A 147 2.15 8.61 -10.66
C LYS A 147 2.57 7.32 -9.93
N PRO A 148 1.84 6.19 -10.11
CA PRO A 148 2.24 4.92 -9.53
C PRO A 148 3.61 4.47 -10.04
N TYR A 149 4.44 3.97 -9.13
CA TYR A 149 5.67 3.28 -9.48
C TYR A 149 5.36 1.94 -10.15
N VAL A 150 5.98 1.74 -11.29
CA VAL A 150 5.97 0.51 -12.08
C VAL A 150 7.31 -0.21 -11.92
N SER A 151 7.54 -1.31 -12.62
CA SER A 151 8.85 -1.98 -12.56
C SER A 151 9.97 -1.10 -13.15
N ILE A 152 11.22 -1.26 -12.68
CA ILE A 152 12.40 -0.61 -13.27
C ILE A 152 12.45 -0.83 -14.79
N ARG A 153 12.12 -2.05 -15.24
CA ARG A 153 11.99 -2.37 -16.68
C ARG A 153 11.00 -1.44 -17.39
N GLN A 154 9.81 -1.25 -16.81
CA GLN A 154 8.79 -0.37 -17.39
C GLN A 154 9.22 1.10 -17.35
N LEU A 155 9.92 1.53 -16.29
CA LEU A 155 10.47 2.88 -16.22
C LEU A 155 11.48 3.13 -17.34
N ILE A 156 12.39 2.18 -17.59
CA ILE A 156 13.36 2.25 -18.69
C ILE A 156 12.62 2.31 -20.03
N TYR A 157 11.61 1.45 -20.23
CA TYR A 157 10.79 1.44 -21.43
C TYR A 157 10.10 2.79 -21.67
N ASP A 158 9.38 3.31 -20.67
CA ASP A 158 8.66 4.58 -20.74
C ASP A 158 9.62 5.74 -21.05
N LYS A 159 10.80 5.76 -20.42
CA LYS A 159 11.81 6.81 -20.63
C LYS A 159 12.38 6.79 -22.04
N ILE A 160 12.68 5.59 -22.58
CA ILE A 160 13.13 5.42 -23.96
C ILE A 160 12.04 5.89 -24.93
N GLN A 161 10.79 5.49 -24.71
CA GLN A 161 9.65 5.89 -25.56
C GLN A 161 9.41 7.41 -25.52
N SER A 162 9.43 8.02 -24.32
CA SER A 162 9.25 9.47 -24.19
C SER A 162 10.37 10.30 -24.81
N ASN A 163 11.54 9.69 -25.05
CA ASN A 163 12.67 10.31 -25.75
C ASN A 163 12.73 9.94 -27.25
N GLY A 164 11.62 9.49 -27.84
CA GLY A 164 11.56 9.19 -29.28
C GLY A 164 12.14 7.82 -29.65
N GLY A 165 12.17 6.88 -28.71
CA GLY A 165 12.53 5.48 -28.95
C GLY A 165 14.00 5.14 -28.71
N ALA A 166 14.86 6.12 -28.44
CA ALA A 166 16.25 5.92 -28.06
C ALA A 166 16.79 7.09 -27.21
N MET A 167 17.75 6.83 -26.32
CA MET A 167 18.43 7.89 -25.56
C MET A 167 19.83 7.47 -25.09
N ASP A 168 20.62 8.40 -24.57
CA ASP A 168 21.91 8.07 -23.96
C ASP A 168 21.71 7.21 -22.70
N LYS A 169 22.45 6.10 -22.61
CA LYS A 169 22.31 5.13 -21.51
C LYS A 169 22.73 5.71 -20.16
N ARG A 170 23.78 6.53 -20.12
CA ARG A 170 24.24 7.11 -18.85
C ARG A 170 23.19 8.09 -18.33
N ARG A 171 22.71 8.97 -19.19
CA ARG A 171 21.61 9.89 -18.90
C ARG A 171 20.37 9.15 -18.39
N LEU A 172 19.96 8.06 -19.05
CA LEU A 172 18.82 7.26 -18.58
C LEU A 172 19.04 6.70 -17.17
N ILE A 173 20.25 6.21 -16.89
CA ILE A 173 20.59 5.65 -15.58
C ILE A 173 20.59 6.74 -14.50
N ASP A 174 21.24 7.86 -14.76
CA ASP A 174 21.31 9.00 -13.84
C ASP A 174 19.90 9.52 -13.52
N GLU A 175 19.08 9.74 -14.55
CA GLU A 175 17.69 10.19 -14.37
C GLU A 175 16.85 9.20 -13.53
N LEU A 176 17.00 7.88 -13.73
CA LEU A 176 16.25 6.88 -12.96
C LEU A 176 16.77 6.70 -11.52
N VAL A 177 18.08 6.81 -11.32
CA VAL A 177 18.69 6.78 -10.00
C VAL A 177 18.25 7.99 -9.18
N ASP A 178 18.24 9.17 -9.78
CA ASP A 178 17.85 10.41 -9.09
C ASP A 178 16.33 10.47 -8.84
N GLU A 179 15.51 10.18 -9.85
CA GLU A 179 14.04 10.29 -9.78
C GLU A 179 13.41 9.27 -8.81
N TYR A 180 14.00 8.07 -8.72
CA TYR A 180 13.44 6.95 -7.96
C TYR A 180 14.37 6.44 -6.84
N SER A 181 15.50 7.10 -6.58
CA SER A 181 16.50 6.65 -5.58
C SER A 181 16.92 5.19 -5.76
N LEU A 182 17.02 4.73 -7.02
CA LEU A 182 17.30 3.33 -7.34
C LEU A 182 18.78 3.00 -7.20
N ASN A 183 19.09 1.73 -6.92
CA ASN A 183 20.46 1.26 -6.98
C ASN A 183 20.97 1.24 -8.43
N ILE A 184 22.07 1.96 -8.70
CA ILE A 184 22.68 2.07 -10.02
C ILE A 184 23.00 0.71 -10.66
N LYS A 185 23.48 -0.28 -9.88
CA LYS A 185 23.80 -1.62 -10.38
C LYS A 185 22.54 -2.36 -10.83
N THR A 186 21.44 -2.17 -10.12
CA THR A 186 20.13 -2.73 -10.48
C THR A 186 19.64 -2.12 -11.79
N VAL A 187 19.70 -0.79 -11.95
CA VAL A 187 19.30 -0.13 -13.21
C VAL A 187 20.18 -0.60 -14.38
N HIS A 188 21.50 -0.70 -14.17
CA HIS A 188 22.42 -1.28 -15.15
C HIS A 188 22.04 -2.69 -15.56
N HIS A 189 21.69 -3.55 -14.60
CA HIS A 189 21.24 -4.91 -14.87
C HIS A 189 20.00 -4.91 -15.77
N TYR A 190 18.99 -4.09 -15.48
CA TYR A 190 17.79 -3.98 -16.30
C TYR A 190 18.07 -3.46 -17.71
N CYS A 191 18.97 -2.48 -17.86
CA CYS A 191 19.37 -1.96 -19.17
C CYS A 191 20.05 -2.99 -20.08
N ASN A 192 20.52 -4.11 -19.51
CA ASN A 192 21.18 -5.18 -20.26
C ASN A 192 20.23 -6.38 -20.51
N MET A 193 18.95 -6.28 -20.13
CA MET A 193 17.96 -7.32 -20.44
C MET A 193 17.62 -7.34 -21.94
N PRO A 194 17.17 -8.48 -22.50
CA PRO A 194 16.93 -8.64 -23.95
C PRO A 194 15.96 -7.64 -24.60
N LEU A 195 15.10 -6.97 -23.82
CA LEU A 195 14.21 -5.89 -24.30
C LEU A 195 14.97 -4.69 -24.84
N PHE A 196 16.15 -4.44 -24.28
CA PHE A 196 16.90 -3.22 -24.55
C PHE A 196 18.19 -3.58 -25.27
N ARG A 197 18.52 -2.74 -26.24
CA ARG A 197 19.77 -2.83 -26.97
C ARG A 197 20.57 -1.56 -26.71
N THR A 198 21.86 -1.71 -26.42
CA THR A 198 22.78 -0.58 -26.32
C THR A 198 23.78 -0.63 -27.47
N VAL A 199 23.84 0.41 -28.30
CA VAL A 199 24.81 0.56 -29.39
C VAL A 199 25.51 1.91 -29.26
N LYS A 200 26.85 1.90 -29.18
CA LYS A 200 27.67 3.13 -29.03
C LYS A 200 27.18 4.07 -27.92
N GLY A 201 26.76 3.51 -26.79
CA GLY A 201 26.27 4.27 -25.62
C GLY A 201 24.79 4.69 -25.68
N VAL A 202 24.12 4.53 -26.82
CA VAL A 202 22.69 4.81 -26.99
C VAL A 202 21.90 3.55 -26.68
N ILE A 203 20.93 3.65 -25.78
CA ILE A 203 19.98 2.58 -25.47
C ILE A 203 18.65 2.80 -26.20
N SER A 204 18.12 1.73 -26.79
CA SER A 204 16.82 1.70 -27.46
C SER A 204 16.07 0.42 -27.10
N ILE A 205 14.79 0.37 -27.45
CA ILE A 205 14.04 -0.89 -27.45
C ILE A 205 14.51 -1.72 -28.65
N THR A 206 14.63 -3.03 -28.47
CA THR A 206 14.97 -3.95 -29.56
C THR A 206 13.84 -3.98 -30.59
N ASP A 207 14.17 -3.77 -31.87
CA ASP A 207 13.18 -3.77 -32.98
C ASP A 207 12.33 -5.04 -32.97
N GLY A 208 11.01 -4.88 -33.17
CA GLY A 208 10.03 -5.98 -33.13
C GLY A 208 9.59 -6.43 -31.74
N VAL A 209 10.19 -5.90 -30.66
CA VAL A 209 9.90 -6.32 -29.28
C VAL A 209 9.19 -5.20 -28.50
N THR A 210 7.86 -5.16 -28.54
CA THR A 210 7.06 -4.22 -27.72
C THR A 210 6.93 -4.70 -26.27
N ASP A 211 6.99 -6.02 -26.03
CA ASP A 211 7.21 -6.65 -24.73
C ASP A 211 7.94 -7.99 -24.99
N PRO A 212 9.15 -8.25 -24.43
CA PRO A 212 9.90 -9.46 -24.72
C PRO A 212 9.24 -10.70 -24.16
N LEU A 213 8.51 -10.55 -23.06
CA LEU A 213 7.76 -11.66 -22.50
C LEU A 213 6.59 -12.00 -23.41
N LEU A 214 5.82 -10.99 -23.86
CA LEU A 214 4.72 -11.26 -24.79
C LEU A 214 5.24 -11.79 -26.13
N HIS A 215 6.31 -11.20 -26.67
CA HIS A 215 6.96 -11.70 -27.88
C HIS A 215 7.42 -13.16 -27.71
N LEU A 216 8.03 -13.54 -26.59
CA LEU A 216 8.44 -14.93 -26.34
C LEU A 216 7.23 -15.88 -26.26
N LEU A 217 6.11 -15.40 -25.71
CA LEU A 217 4.87 -16.18 -25.67
C LEU A 217 4.24 -16.31 -27.07
N ASP A 218 4.24 -15.23 -27.86
CA ASP A 218 3.76 -15.20 -29.24
C ASP A 218 4.59 -16.11 -30.16
N GLU A 219 5.93 -16.06 -30.06
CA GLU A 219 6.86 -16.92 -30.81
C GLU A 219 6.59 -18.40 -30.54
N LYS A 220 6.29 -18.74 -29.29
CA LYS A 220 5.95 -20.10 -28.86
C LYS A 220 4.46 -20.45 -29.07
N ARG A 221 3.67 -19.54 -29.65
CA ARG A 221 2.23 -19.70 -29.94
C ARG A 221 1.40 -20.05 -28.70
N LEU A 222 1.74 -19.45 -27.56
CA LEU A 222 1.05 -19.67 -26.30
C LEU A 222 -0.13 -18.73 -26.15
N GLU A 223 -1.27 -19.25 -25.71
CA GLU A 223 -2.42 -18.44 -25.34
C GLU A 223 -2.15 -17.74 -24.00
N TYR A 224 -2.40 -16.43 -23.91
CA TYR A 224 -2.22 -15.68 -22.66
C TYR A 224 -3.27 -14.57 -22.46
N LEU A 225 -3.39 -14.14 -21.20
CA LEU A 225 -4.15 -12.97 -20.77
C LEU A 225 -3.21 -12.03 -20.01
N ASP A 226 -2.98 -10.85 -20.57
CA ASP A 226 -2.19 -9.82 -19.91
C ASP A 226 -3.09 -8.84 -19.14
N LEU A 227 -2.98 -8.85 -17.81
CA LEU A 227 -3.71 -7.95 -16.91
C LEU A 227 -2.76 -7.09 -16.08
N ARG A 228 -1.49 -6.98 -16.50
CA ARG A 228 -0.45 -6.26 -15.74
C ARG A 228 -0.72 -4.76 -15.66
N ASP A 229 -1.34 -4.19 -16.70
CA ASP A 229 -1.78 -2.79 -16.78
C ASP A 229 -2.72 -2.37 -15.63
N ARG A 230 -3.48 -3.31 -15.07
CA ARG A 230 -4.44 -3.08 -13.97
C ARG A 230 -3.93 -3.59 -12.61
N GLY A 231 -2.62 -3.78 -12.46
CA GLY A 231 -2.00 -4.35 -11.24
C GLY A 231 -2.26 -5.86 -11.07
N GLY A 232 -2.78 -6.51 -12.12
CA GLY A 232 -3.02 -7.95 -12.21
C GLY A 232 -1.75 -8.74 -12.54
N SER A 233 -1.92 -9.95 -13.08
CA SER A 233 -0.84 -10.84 -13.49
C SER A 233 -0.94 -11.14 -14.98
N LEU A 234 0.17 -11.51 -15.60
CA LEU A 234 0.17 -12.15 -16.91
C LEU A 234 -0.14 -13.64 -16.70
N TRP A 235 -1.15 -14.15 -17.38
CA TRP A 235 -1.57 -15.54 -17.32
C TRP A 235 -1.26 -16.22 -18.66
N VAL A 236 -0.57 -17.34 -18.65
CA VAL A 236 -0.40 -18.22 -19.81
C VAL A 236 -1.31 -19.42 -19.60
N ILE A 237 -2.19 -19.67 -20.56
CA ILE A 237 -3.19 -20.72 -20.46
C ILE A 237 -2.58 -22.06 -20.87
N GLY A 238 -2.73 -23.06 -20.01
CA GLY A 238 -2.14 -24.39 -20.18
C GLY A 238 -1.84 -25.06 -18.85
N GLY A 239 -1.84 -26.39 -18.87
CA GLY A 239 -1.53 -27.28 -17.77
C GLY A 239 -0.03 -27.53 -17.61
N SER A 240 0.30 -28.69 -17.05
CA SER A 240 1.68 -29.13 -16.82
C SER A 240 2.47 -29.34 -18.12
N GLU A 241 1.82 -29.48 -19.27
CA GLU A 241 2.45 -29.62 -20.59
C GLU A 241 3.34 -28.42 -20.96
N LEU A 242 3.10 -27.26 -20.36
CA LEU A 242 3.96 -26.09 -20.55
C LEU A 242 5.23 -26.10 -19.68
N GLY A 243 5.45 -27.14 -18.87
CA GLY A 243 6.53 -27.20 -17.88
C GLY A 243 7.92 -26.86 -18.44
N ASP A 244 8.28 -27.41 -19.60
CA ASP A 244 9.58 -27.16 -20.23
C ASP A 244 9.72 -25.71 -20.70
N VAL A 245 8.65 -25.15 -21.27
CA VAL A 245 8.61 -23.74 -21.67
C VAL A 245 8.69 -22.82 -20.46
N MET A 246 8.03 -23.17 -19.36
CA MET A 246 8.07 -22.41 -18.10
C MET A 246 9.45 -22.47 -17.45
N ASN A 247 10.17 -23.58 -17.59
CA ASN A 247 11.57 -23.68 -17.17
C ASN A 247 12.49 -22.82 -18.03
N GLU A 248 12.29 -22.76 -19.34
CA GLU A 248 13.02 -21.84 -20.21
C GLU A 248 12.73 -20.36 -19.87
N LEU A 249 11.47 -20.00 -19.60
CA LEU A 249 11.11 -18.65 -19.18
C LEU A 249 11.72 -18.30 -17.81
N ARG A 250 11.83 -19.30 -16.91
CA ARG A 250 12.50 -19.15 -15.61
C ARG A 250 13.99 -18.81 -15.77
N THR A 251 14.72 -19.43 -16.70
CA THR A 251 16.15 -19.09 -16.94
C THR A 251 16.31 -17.66 -17.46
N LYS A 252 15.29 -17.12 -18.13
CA LYS A 252 15.21 -15.73 -18.60
C LYS A 252 14.67 -14.75 -17.54
N GLY A 253 14.49 -15.21 -16.30
CA GLY A 253 14.07 -14.37 -15.16
C GLY A 253 12.55 -14.22 -14.97
N PHE A 254 11.74 -14.98 -15.71
CA PHE A 254 10.28 -14.96 -15.60
C PHE A 254 9.78 -16.18 -14.83
N VAL A 255 9.53 -16.00 -13.53
CA VAL A 255 9.09 -17.11 -12.66
C VAL A 255 7.57 -17.25 -12.68
N PHE A 256 7.06 -18.05 -13.60
CA PHE A 256 5.65 -18.42 -13.64
C PHE A 256 5.31 -19.44 -12.55
N ARG A 257 4.11 -19.31 -11.98
CA ARG A 257 3.55 -20.21 -10.96
C ARG A 257 2.34 -20.94 -11.53
N TYR A 258 2.36 -22.26 -11.44
CA TYR A 258 1.26 -23.08 -11.93
C TYR A 258 0.04 -23.02 -11.01
N ARG A 259 -1.15 -23.06 -11.61
CA ARG A 259 -2.43 -23.21 -10.92
C ARG A 259 -3.36 -24.09 -11.75
N ALA A 260 -3.57 -25.33 -11.28
CA ALA A 260 -4.38 -26.33 -11.97
C ALA A 260 -5.84 -25.87 -12.20
N GLU A 261 -6.46 -25.25 -11.19
CA GLU A 261 -7.83 -24.71 -11.28
C GLU A 261 -7.91 -23.31 -11.90
N GLY A 262 -6.79 -22.77 -12.39
CA GLY A 262 -6.75 -21.41 -12.90
C GLY A 262 -7.15 -20.35 -11.87
N GLY A 263 -7.47 -19.15 -12.36
CA GLY A 263 -8.01 -18.05 -11.56
C GLY A 263 -9.30 -17.49 -12.15
N ARG A 264 -9.85 -16.46 -11.50
CA ARG A 264 -11.00 -15.70 -12.04
C ARG A 264 -10.70 -15.13 -13.43
N ALA A 265 -9.46 -14.68 -13.65
CA ALA A 265 -8.99 -14.18 -14.94
C ALA A 265 -9.06 -15.24 -16.05
N THR A 266 -8.75 -16.49 -15.73
CA THR A 266 -8.72 -17.60 -16.70
C THR A 266 -10.03 -18.38 -16.75
N LYS A 267 -11.09 -17.91 -16.08
CA LYS A 267 -12.40 -18.57 -15.97
C LYS A 267 -12.30 -20.04 -15.52
N GLY A 268 -11.36 -20.34 -14.61
CA GLY A 268 -11.16 -21.70 -14.09
C GLY A 268 -10.28 -22.60 -14.96
N ARG A 269 -9.74 -22.12 -16.09
CA ARG A 269 -8.82 -22.90 -16.92
C ARG A 269 -7.44 -22.97 -16.28
N ALA A 270 -6.84 -24.17 -16.28
CA ALA A 270 -5.47 -24.40 -15.87
C ALA A 270 -4.52 -23.40 -16.53
N ALA A 271 -3.67 -22.77 -15.71
CA ALA A 271 -2.82 -21.71 -16.20
C ALA A 271 -1.60 -21.49 -15.31
N TRP A 272 -0.61 -20.84 -15.90
CA TRP A 272 0.58 -20.36 -15.25
C TRP A 272 0.48 -18.84 -15.14
N TRP A 273 0.70 -18.29 -13.95
CA TRP A 273 0.68 -16.85 -13.77
C TRP A 273 2.05 -16.32 -13.38
N TRP A 274 2.39 -15.18 -13.97
CA TRP A 274 3.55 -14.39 -13.62
C TRP A 274 3.07 -12.99 -13.26
N LYS A 275 3.44 -12.55 -12.06
CA LYS A 275 3.22 -11.16 -11.66
C LYS A 275 4.58 -10.46 -11.68
N PRO A 276 4.68 -9.26 -12.27
CA PRO A 276 5.86 -8.43 -12.11
C PRO A 276 6.07 -8.26 -10.60
N GLN A 277 7.16 -8.80 -10.06
CA GLN A 277 7.41 -8.65 -8.64
C GLN A 277 7.59 -7.15 -8.36
N PRO A 278 6.94 -6.61 -7.32
CA PRO A 278 7.51 -5.44 -6.69
C PRO A 278 8.89 -5.89 -6.17
N TYR A 279 9.97 -5.39 -6.78
CA TYR A 279 11.33 -5.76 -6.37
C TYR A 279 11.49 -5.61 -4.85
N LEU A 280 11.98 -6.70 -4.22
CA LEU A 280 12.72 -6.70 -2.94
C LEU A 280 13.86 -5.70 -2.99
#